data_AF-A0A4R4R3Z5-F1
#
_entry.id   AF-A0A4R4R3Z5-F1
#
_cell.length_a   1.000
_cell.length_b   1.000
_cell.length_c   1.000
_cell.angle_alpha   90.00
_cell.angle_beta   90.00
_cell.angle_gamma   90.00
#
_symmetry.space_group_name_H-M   'P 1'
#
loop_
_entity.id
_entity.type
_entity.pdbx_description
1 polymer ?
#
loop_
_entity_poly.entity_id
_entity_poly.type
_entity_poly.pdbx_seq_one_letter_code
_entity_poly.pdbx_strand_id
1 'polypeptide(L)'
;MSLVSKIAIGAVLVVAVGAGTAAVLGGVFAMSSDTHPPCEELPTTAEATAALTKNQALATDIETLGKGISVDVGSPCPKGQDRALIQVTYGSKSERESIDSLLGRRDGFGVPMYLVEK
;
A
#
# COMPACT_ATOMS: atom_id res chain seq x y z
N MET A 1 7.09 -59.36 -7.71
CA MET A 1 6.18 -58.30 -8.21
C MET A 1 5.46 -57.70 -7.03
N SER A 2 5.92 -56.55 -6.54
CA SER A 2 5.33 -55.82 -5.41
C SER A 2 4.69 -54.52 -5.90
N LEU A 3 3.44 -54.36 -5.49
CA LEU A 3 2.42 -53.44 -5.97
C LEU A 3 2.82 -51.96 -5.98
N VAL A 4 2.49 -51.33 -7.09
CA VAL A 4 2.51 -49.89 -7.32
C VAL A 4 1.33 -49.21 -6.61
N SER A 5 1.55 -47.96 -6.21
CA SER A 5 0.56 -46.88 -6.13
C SER A 5 -0.51 -46.93 -5.04
N LYS A 6 -0.46 -45.96 -4.13
CA LYS A 6 -1.62 -45.23 -3.58
C LYS A 6 -1.17 -43.84 -3.13
N ILE A 7 -1.04 -42.95 -4.12
CA ILE A 7 -0.93 -41.49 -3.91
C ILE A 7 -2.27 -41.04 -3.34
N ALA A 8 -2.26 -40.48 -2.13
CA ALA A 8 -3.45 -39.90 -1.53
C ALA A 8 -3.78 -38.59 -2.25
N ILE A 9 -4.83 -38.68 -3.08
CA ILE A 9 -5.41 -37.62 -3.89
C ILE A 9 -6.50 -36.94 -3.05
N GLY A 10 -6.43 -35.61 -2.96
CA GLY A 10 -7.61 -34.75 -3.12
C GLY A 10 -8.26 -34.21 -1.84
N ALA A 11 -8.23 -32.88 -1.72
CA ALA A 11 -9.46 -32.08 -1.73
C ALA A 11 -9.11 -30.62 -2.04
N VAL A 12 -9.17 -30.28 -3.34
CA VAL A 12 -9.29 -28.90 -3.82
C VAL A 12 -10.77 -28.57 -3.85
N LEU A 13 -11.18 -27.53 -3.13
CA LEU A 13 -12.45 -26.83 -3.37
C LEU A 13 -12.15 -25.34 -3.53
N VAL A 14 -11.78 -24.98 -4.76
CA VAL A 14 -11.91 -23.64 -5.30
C VAL A 14 -13.39 -23.46 -5.66
N VAL A 15 -14.05 -22.48 -5.06
CA VAL A 15 -15.21 -21.82 -5.68
C VAL A 15 -14.97 -20.32 -5.62
N ALA A 16 -14.62 -19.79 -6.78
CA ALA A 16 -14.54 -18.38 -7.12
C ALA A 16 -15.83 -17.98 -7.83
N VAL A 17 -16.46 -16.86 -7.44
CA VAL A 17 -17.28 -15.93 -8.28
C VAL A 17 -17.47 -14.65 -7.44
N GLY A 18 -17.29 -13.40 -7.91
CA GLY A 18 -16.98 -12.83 -9.22
C GLY A 18 -16.36 -11.42 -9.03
N ALA A 19 -15.47 -11.01 -9.93
CA ALA A 19 -15.72 -10.04 -11.02
C ALA A 19 -16.00 -8.60 -10.52
N GLY A 20 -15.19 -7.58 -10.81
CA GLY A 20 -14.26 -7.43 -11.91
C GLY A 20 -13.21 -6.33 -11.75
N THR A 21 -12.31 -6.36 -12.74
CA THR A 21 -11.20 -5.44 -13.07
C THR A 21 -10.07 -5.34 -12.06
N ALA A 22 -9.18 -6.34 -12.13
CA ALA A 22 -7.76 -6.11 -11.94
C ALA A 22 -7.27 -5.11 -13.00
N ALA A 23 -7.11 -3.85 -12.62
CA ALA A 23 -6.21 -2.97 -13.33
C ALA A 23 -4.78 -3.42 -13.00
N VAL A 24 -4.17 -4.13 -13.94
CA VAL A 24 -2.73 -4.35 -13.98
C VAL A 24 -2.04 -3.01 -14.23
N LEU A 25 -1.83 -2.22 -13.18
CA LEU A 25 -0.89 -1.09 -13.22
C LEU A 25 0.44 -1.56 -12.63
N GLY A 26 1.16 -2.33 -13.44
CA GLY A 26 2.62 -2.43 -13.33
C GLY A 26 3.23 -1.10 -13.74
N GLY A 27 3.09 -0.11 -12.86
CA GLY A 27 3.76 1.18 -12.94
C GLY A 27 4.77 1.23 -11.81
N VAL A 28 6.05 1.18 -12.16
CA VAL A 28 7.13 1.63 -11.29
C VAL A 28 6.95 3.12 -11.02
N PHE A 29 6.08 3.48 -10.07
CA PHE A 29 5.94 4.85 -9.61
C PHE A 29 7.11 5.18 -8.70
N ALA A 30 8.28 5.42 -9.32
CA ALA A 30 9.28 6.30 -8.74
C ALA A 30 8.76 7.75 -8.85
N MET A 31 7.74 8.10 -8.06
CA MET A 31 7.22 9.46 -8.01
C MET A 31 8.03 10.23 -6.96
N SER A 32 9.23 10.67 -7.36
CA SER A 32 9.86 11.83 -6.74
C SER A 32 9.16 13.10 -7.23
N SER A 33 9.06 14.07 -6.33
CA SER A 33 8.40 15.38 -6.41
C SER A 33 6.95 15.38 -5.95
N ASP A 34 6.75 16.18 -4.89
CA ASP A 34 5.55 16.53 -4.14
C ASP A 34 4.36 17.02 -5.00
N THR A 35 3.94 16.24 -5.99
CA THR A 35 2.77 16.53 -6.84
C THR A 35 1.82 15.37 -6.74
N HIS A 36 0.85 15.56 -5.85
CA HIS A 36 -0.22 14.63 -5.63
C HIS A 36 -0.89 14.22 -6.96
N PRO A 37 -1.13 12.92 -7.23
CA PRO A 37 -1.97 12.52 -8.37
C PRO A 37 -3.32 13.24 -8.28
N PRO A 38 -3.94 13.57 -9.43
CA PRO A 38 -5.28 14.14 -9.43
C PRO A 38 -6.25 13.22 -8.70
N CYS A 39 -7.27 13.80 -8.08
CA CYS A 39 -8.22 13.08 -7.21
C CYS A 39 -8.89 11.90 -7.90
N GLU A 40 -9.06 11.97 -9.20
CA GLU A 40 -9.65 10.96 -10.05
C GLU A 40 -8.80 9.67 -10.15
N GLU A 41 -7.49 9.79 -9.93
CA GLU A 41 -6.52 8.68 -9.96
C GLU A 41 -6.29 8.02 -8.59
N LEU A 42 -6.88 8.59 -7.53
CA LEU A 42 -6.73 8.05 -6.19
C LEU A 42 -7.69 6.88 -5.94
N PRO A 43 -7.25 5.85 -5.19
CA PRO A 43 -8.13 4.80 -4.74
C PRO A 43 -9.20 5.34 -3.78
N THR A 44 -10.22 4.53 -3.52
CA THR A 44 -11.22 4.80 -2.49
C THR A 44 -10.61 4.73 -1.08
N THR A 45 -11.29 5.29 -0.08
CA THR A 45 -10.88 5.15 1.32
C THR A 45 -10.80 3.68 1.73
N ALA A 46 -11.71 2.84 1.24
CA ALA A 46 -11.70 1.41 1.52
C ALA A 46 -10.45 0.71 0.97
N GLU A 47 -10.08 1.01 -0.28
CA GLU A 47 -8.88 0.45 -0.93
C GLU A 47 -7.59 0.92 -0.25
N ALA A 48 -7.47 2.21 0.08
CA ALA A 48 -6.32 2.74 0.82
C ALA A 48 -6.20 2.09 2.21
N THR A 49 -7.32 1.92 2.91
CA THR A 49 -7.36 1.24 4.22
C THR A 49 -6.96 -0.23 4.11
N ALA A 50 -7.44 -0.93 3.09
CA ALA A 50 -7.05 -2.31 2.82
C ALA A 50 -5.56 -2.43 2.50
N ALA A 51 -5.01 -1.50 1.72
CA ALA A 51 -3.59 -1.44 1.39
C ALA A 51 -2.73 -1.18 2.64
N LEU A 52 -3.16 -0.27 3.53
CA LEU A 52 -2.49 -0.01 4.81
C LEU A 52 -2.51 -1.26 5.70
N THR A 53 -3.67 -1.90 5.83
CA THR A 53 -3.86 -3.10 6.66
C THR A 53 -3.01 -4.27 6.13
N LYS A 54 -2.98 -4.48 4.81
CA LYS A 54 -2.17 -5.51 4.17
C LYS A 54 -0.67 -5.30 4.38
N ASN A 55 -0.23 -4.04 4.45
CA ASN A 55 1.18 -3.66 4.60
C ASN A 55 1.45 -3.04 5.98
N GLN A 56 0.77 -3.51 7.03
CA GLN A 56 0.91 -2.94 8.38
C GLN A 56 2.36 -2.99 8.89
N ALA A 57 3.11 -4.04 8.54
CA ALA A 57 4.53 -4.15 8.87
C ALA A 57 5.36 -3.00 8.25
N LEU A 58 5.06 -2.58 7.03
CA LEU A 58 5.73 -1.42 6.40
C LEU A 58 5.39 -0.12 7.12
N ALA A 59 4.12 0.07 7.49
CA ALA A 59 3.71 1.24 8.27
C ALA A 59 4.46 1.32 9.60
N THR A 60 4.52 0.20 10.34
CA THR A 60 5.29 0.13 11.59
C THR A 60 6.78 0.41 11.37
N ASP A 61 7.39 -0.16 10.33
CA ASP A 61 8.81 0.09 10.04
C ASP A 61 9.07 1.57 9.75
N ILE A 62 8.17 2.25 9.03
CA ILE A 62 8.24 3.70 8.77
C ILE A 62 8.10 4.50 10.07
N GLU A 63 7.13 4.17 10.92
CA GLU A 63 6.92 4.84 12.23
C GLU A 63 8.12 4.66 13.16
N THR A 64 8.83 3.52 13.08
CA THR A 64 10.02 3.28 13.90
C THR A 64 11.22 4.15 13.54
N LEU A 65 11.22 4.80 12.36
CA LEU A 65 12.30 5.69 11.93
C LEU A 65 12.38 6.98 12.77
N GLY A 66 11.28 7.39 13.42
CA GLY A 66 11.25 8.66 14.14
C GLY A 66 9.96 8.89 14.93
N LYS A 67 10.07 9.54 16.10
CA LYS A 67 8.92 9.84 16.96
C LYS A 67 7.99 10.90 16.37
N GLY A 68 8.45 11.66 15.38
CA GLY A 68 7.63 12.61 14.63
C GLY A 68 6.86 11.98 13.48
N ILE A 69 6.96 10.66 13.27
CA ILE A 69 6.39 9.96 12.12
C ILE A 69 5.05 9.29 12.49
N SER A 70 4.05 9.44 11.62
CA SER A 70 2.75 8.75 11.70
C SER A 70 2.33 8.31 10.31
N VAL A 71 1.73 7.11 10.19
CA VAL A 71 1.23 6.59 8.92
C VAL A 71 -0.27 6.37 9.01
N ASP A 72 -1.02 7.09 8.18
CA ASP A 72 -2.49 7.13 8.22
C ASP A 72 -3.09 7.10 6.81
N VAL A 73 -4.42 6.98 6.73
CA VAL A 73 -5.15 7.17 5.47
C VAL A 73 -5.53 8.65 5.33
N GLY A 74 -4.95 9.33 4.35
CA GLY A 74 -5.25 10.71 4.00
C GLY A 74 -6.40 10.82 2.99
N SER A 75 -7.18 11.89 3.06
CA SER A 75 -8.22 12.24 2.08
C SER A 75 -7.95 13.64 1.54
N PRO A 76 -7.03 13.80 0.56
CA PRO A 76 -6.59 15.12 0.08
C PRO A 76 -7.64 15.83 -0.79
N CYS A 77 -8.71 15.14 -1.16
CA CYS A 77 -9.71 15.63 -2.10
C CYS A 77 -10.83 16.43 -1.40
N PRO A 78 -11.56 17.28 -2.14
CA PRO A 78 -12.71 18.00 -1.61
C PRO A 78 -13.73 17.07 -0.95
N LYS A 79 -14.42 17.60 0.08
CA LYS A 79 -15.43 16.85 0.83
C LYS A 79 -16.50 16.27 -0.12
N GLY A 80 -16.86 15.01 0.11
CA GLY A 80 -17.86 14.29 -0.69
C GLY A 80 -17.27 13.40 -1.79
N GLN A 81 -15.94 13.42 -1.99
CA GLN A 81 -15.26 12.45 -2.85
C GLN A 81 -14.65 11.32 -2.01
N ASP A 82 -14.96 10.08 -2.34
CA ASP A 82 -14.35 8.88 -1.74
C ASP A 82 -13.00 8.59 -2.41
N ARG A 83 -12.00 9.40 -2.08
CA ARG A 83 -10.66 9.37 -2.68
C ARG A 83 -9.60 9.55 -1.60
N ALA A 84 -8.67 8.60 -1.53
CA ALA A 84 -7.74 8.47 -0.42
C ALA A 84 -6.40 7.88 -0.84
N LEU A 85 -5.47 7.85 0.11
CA LEU A 85 -4.09 7.41 -0.05
C LEU A 85 -3.43 7.18 1.30
N ILE A 86 -2.17 6.73 1.28
CA ILE A 86 -1.36 6.60 2.49
C ILE A 86 -0.60 7.90 2.77
N GLN A 87 -0.96 8.56 3.86
CA GLN A 87 -0.31 9.79 4.31
C GLN A 87 0.74 9.44 5.35
N VAL A 88 1.96 9.93 5.16
CA VAL A 88 3.04 9.82 6.13
C VAL A 88 3.35 11.22 6.64
N THR A 89 2.98 11.51 7.89
CA THR A 89 3.35 12.75 8.54
C THR A 89 4.75 12.62 9.15
N TYR A 90 5.59 13.65 9.05
CA TYR A 90 6.94 13.69 9.64
C TYR A 90 7.21 15.02 10.34
N GLY A 91 8.10 15.03 11.33
CA GLY A 91 8.41 16.22 12.14
C GLY A 91 9.72 16.91 11.82
N SER A 92 10.58 16.31 10.99
CA SER A 92 11.88 16.88 10.64
C SER A 92 12.40 16.41 9.28
N LYS A 93 13.33 17.20 8.71
CA LYS A 93 14.02 16.84 7.46
C LYS A 93 14.78 15.51 7.56
N SER A 94 15.40 15.22 8.71
CA SER A 94 16.11 13.95 8.93
C SER A 94 15.16 12.75 8.89
N GLU A 95 13.93 12.90 9.39
CA GLU A 95 12.90 11.86 9.31
C GLU A 95 12.46 11.67 7.86
N ARG A 96 12.20 12.75 7.11
CA ARG A 96 11.89 12.69 5.66
C ARG A 96 12.98 11.91 4.89
N GLU A 97 14.24 12.25 5.09
CA GLU A 97 15.36 11.57 4.41
C GLU A 97 15.45 10.08 4.78
N SER A 98 15.12 9.73 6.03
CA SER A 98 15.08 8.34 6.49
C SER A 98 13.93 7.57 5.83
N ILE A 99 12.76 8.19 5.72
CA ILE A 99 11.58 7.63 5.03
C ILE A 99 11.92 7.39 3.55
N ASP A 100 12.46 8.39 2.85
CA ASP A 100 12.85 8.29 1.44
C ASP A 100 13.89 7.15 1.22
N SER A 101 14.85 7.01 2.13
CA SER A 101 15.85 5.94 2.07
C SER A 101 15.25 4.54 2.24
N LEU A 102 14.27 4.39 3.12
CA LEU A 102 13.56 3.12 3.34
C LEU A 102 12.71 2.75 2.13
N LEU A 103 11.93 3.72 1.61
CA LEU A 103 11.03 3.51 0.47
C LEU A 103 11.81 3.26 -0.84
N GLY A 104 12.99 3.84 -1.00
CA GLY A 104 13.85 3.57 -2.17
C GLY A 104 14.40 2.13 -2.22
N ARG A 105 14.25 1.34 -1.15
CA ARG A 105 14.78 -0.03 -1.04
C ARG A 105 13.69 -1.11 -0.95
N ARG A 106 12.43 -0.72 -0.83
CA ARG A 106 11.29 -1.62 -0.58
C ARG A 106 10.12 -1.26 -1.47
N ASP A 107 9.29 -2.25 -1.75
CA ASP A 107 7.99 -1.99 -2.36
C ASP A 107 7.12 -1.16 -1.39
N GLY A 108 6.39 -0.19 -1.95
CA GLY A 108 5.45 0.64 -1.19
C GLY A 108 4.14 -0.08 -0.85
N PHE A 109 3.13 0.69 -0.44
CA PHE A 109 1.82 0.16 -0.05
C PHE A 109 0.98 -0.42 -1.20
N GLY A 110 1.42 -0.27 -2.45
CA GLY A 110 0.64 -0.65 -3.64
C GLY A 110 -0.48 0.34 -3.99
N VAL A 111 -0.53 1.48 -3.29
CA VAL A 111 -1.40 2.64 -3.54
C VAL A 111 -0.56 3.91 -3.43
N PRO A 112 -1.03 5.05 -3.97
CA PRO A 112 -0.33 6.33 -3.82
C PRO A 112 -0.06 6.66 -2.36
N MET A 113 1.11 7.27 -2.11
CA MET A 113 1.49 7.77 -0.80
C MET A 113 1.99 9.20 -0.88
N TYR A 114 1.82 9.95 0.20
CA TYR A 114 2.21 11.35 0.28
C TYR A 114 2.84 11.67 1.63
N LEU A 115 3.94 12.42 1.59
CA LEU A 115 4.66 12.85 2.79
C LEU A 115 4.20 14.27 3.17
N VAL A 116 3.88 14.48 4.45
CA VAL A 116 3.38 15.74 4.99
C VAL A 116 4.24 16.18 6.16
N GLU A 117 4.76 17.40 6.11
CA GLU A 117 5.43 18.00 7.27
C GLU A 117 4.42 18.44 8.32
N LYS A 118 4.72 18.17 9.59
CA LYS A 118 3.91 18.52 10.75
C LYS A 118 3.94 20.00 11.10
#